data_AF-A0A967L0D3-F1
#
_entry.id   AF-A0A967L0D3-F1
#
_cell.length_a   1.000
_cell.length_b   1.000
_cell.length_c   1.000
_cell.angle_alpha   90.00
_cell.angle_beta   90.00
_cell.angle_gamma   90.00
#
_symmetry.space_group_name_H-M   'P 1'
#
loop_
_entity.id
_entity.type
_entity.pdbx_description
1 polymer ?
#
loop_
_entity_poly.entity_id
_entity_poly.type
_entity_poly.pdbx_seq_one_letter_code
_entity_poly.pdbx_strand_id
1 'polypeptide(L)' 'MKCPRQDPQNLNPGDIFEADCPQCGATVEFWEGDSIAKCPKCKAEIKNPHTEAKQ' A
#
# COMPACT_ATOMS: atom_id res chain seq x y z
N MET A 1 -30.47 -15.71 5.81
CA MET A 1 -29.64 -14.59 6.32
C MET A 1 -28.19 -15.02 6.17
N LYS A 2 -27.43 -14.38 5.27
CA LYS A 2 -26.04 -14.73 4.99
C LYS A 2 -25.16 -13.98 6.00
N CYS A 3 -24.37 -14.70 6.79
CA CYS A 3 -23.31 -14.10 7.60
C CYS A 3 -22.38 -13.29 6.67
N PRO A 4 -22.09 -12.01 6.94
CA PRO A 4 -21.20 -11.21 6.11
C PRO A 4 -19.76 -11.57 6.45
N ARG A 5 -19.39 -12.85 6.28
CA ARG A 5 -17.99 -13.24 6.31
C ARG A 5 -17.45 -12.82 4.95
N GLN A 6 -16.87 -11.63 4.91
CA GLN A 6 -16.17 -11.09 3.76
C GLN A 6 -15.32 -12.21 3.14
N ASP A 7 -15.63 -12.51 1.87
CA ASP A 7 -14.94 -13.51 1.07
C ASP A 7 -13.45 -13.14 0.97
N PRO A 8 -12.50 -14.03 1.35
CA PRO A 8 -11.07 -13.80 1.14
C PRO A 8 -10.66 -13.89 -0.35
N GLN A 9 -11.62 -13.98 -1.27
CA GLN A 9 -11.40 -14.26 -2.69
C GLN A 9 -11.27 -13.01 -3.58
N ASN A 10 -11.31 -11.80 -3.01
CA ASN A 10 -11.21 -10.56 -3.79
C ASN A 10 -9.98 -9.71 -3.42
N LEU A 11 -8.88 -10.33 -3.01
CA LEU A 11 -7.57 -9.68 -3.10
C LEU A 11 -7.17 -9.70 -4.57
N ASN A 12 -7.62 -8.71 -5.35
CA ASN A 12 -7.04 -8.49 -6.66
C ASN A 12 -5.59 -8.07 -6.43
N PRO A 13 -4.58 -8.80 -6.95
CA PRO A 13 -3.19 -8.36 -6.88
C PRO A 13 -2.90 -7.09 -7.70
N GLY A 14 -3.94 -6.41 -8.21
CA GLY A 14 -3.84 -5.17 -8.98
C GLY A 14 -3.79 -3.90 -8.15
N ASP A 15 -3.95 -4.01 -6.83
CA ASP A 15 -4.10 -2.87 -5.92
C ASP A 15 -2.82 -2.60 -5.09
N ILE A 16 -1.67 -3.10 -5.52
CA ILE A 16 -0.37 -2.89 -4.86
C ILE A 16 0.54 -2.07 -5.78
N PHE A 17 1.10 -0.99 -5.27
CA PHE A 17 2.03 -0.11 -5.96
C PHE A 17 3.41 -0.20 -5.30
N GLU A 18 4.47 -0.32 -6.11
CA GLU A 18 5.85 -0.29 -5.61
C GLU A 18 6.45 1.10 -5.81
N ALA A 19 7.15 1.61 -4.79
CA ALA A 19 7.96 2.82 -4.91
C ALA A 19 9.26 2.70 -4.12
N ASP A 20 10.29 3.40 -4.59
CA ASP A 20 11.59 3.41 -3.93
C ASP A 20 11.59 4.28 -2.67
N CYS A 21 12.14 3.75 -1.58
CA CYS A 21 12.32 4.50 -0.35
C CYS A 21 13.33 5.64 -0.57
N PRO A 22 12.94 6.92 -0.40
CA PRO A 22 13.85 8.07 -0.57
C PRO A 22 14.97 8.11 0.48
N GLN A 23 14.86 7.34 1.56
CA GLN A 23 15.83 7.32 2.66
C GLN A 23 16.94 6.28 2.45
N CYS A 24 16.63 5.13 1.84
CA CYS A 24 17.58 4.01 1.73
C CYS A 24 17.57 3.25 0.40
N GLY A 25 16.71 3.66 -0.55
CA GLY A 25 16.60 3.07 -1.89
C GLY A 25 16.01 1.65 -1.94
N ALA A 26 15.35 1.19 -0.87
CA ALA A 26 14.64 -0.09 -0.90
C ALA A 26 13.24 0.05 -1.49
N THR A 27 12.78 -0.96 -2.22
CA THR A 27 11.42 -1.05 -2.71
C THR A 27 10.43 -1.13 -1.54
N VAL A 28 9.39 -0.31 -1.60
CA VAL A 28 8.30 -0.24 -0.62
C VAL A 28 7.00 -0.48 -1.37
N GLU A 29 6.23 -1.46 -0.91
CA GLU A 29 4.91 -1.79 -1.43
C GLU A 29 3.84 -0.97 -0.68
N PHE A 30 2.91 -0.39 -1.44
CA PHE A 30 1.77 0.38 -0.97
C PHE A 30 0.49 -0.29 -1.43
N TRP A 31 -0.49 -0.42 -0.54
CA TRP A 31 -1.82 -0.93 -0.89
C TRP A 31 -2.73 0.19 -1.38
N GLU A 32 -3.73 -0.13 -2.21
CA GLU A 32 -4.76 0.82 -2.63
C GLU A 32 -5.48 1.37 -1.40
N GLY A 33 -5.40 2.69 -1.21
CA GLY A 33 -5.97 3.39 -0.06
C GLY A 33 -4.98 3.67 1.08
N ASP A 34 -3.79 3.06 1.08
CA ASP A 34 -2.74 3.43 2.03
C ASP A 34 -2.07 4.73 1.61
N SER A 35 -2.17 5.76 2.45
CA SER A 35 -1.50 7.04 2.24
C SER A 35 -0.02 7.01 2.67
N ILE A 36 0.36 6.07 3.53
CA ILE A 36 1.69 5.95 4.13
C ILE A 36 2.02 4.47 4.31
N ALA A 37 3.25 4.06 3.96
CA ALA A 37 3.79 2.74 4.25
C ALA A 37 5.14 2.85 4.97
N LYS A 38 5.49 1.84 5.78
CA LYS A 38 6.81 1.78 6.44
C LYS A 38 7.79 1.00 5.60
N CYS A 39 8.95 1.60 5.34
CA CYS A 39 10.01 0.93 4.60
C CYS A 39 10.48 -0.34 5.37
N PRO A 40 10.52 -1.52 4.73
CA PRO A 40 10.93 -2.75 5.39
C PRO A 40 12.42 -2.76 5.78
N LYS A 41 13.25 -1.95 5.12
CA LYS A 41 14.70 -1.88 5.35
C LYS A 41 15.09 -0.88 6.44
N CYS A 42 14.68 0.39 6.31
CA CYS A 42 15.07 1.44 7.24
C CYS A 42 13.99 1.85 8.24
N LYS A 43 12.76 1.31 8.13
CA LYS A 43 11.60 1.62 8.98
C LYS A 43 11.11 3.08 8.91
N ALA A 44 11.60 3.88 7.95
CA ALA A 44 11.09 5.21 7.70
C ALA A 44 9.63 5.15 7.18
N GLU A 45 8.82 6.12 7.57
CA GLU A 45 7.47 6.31 7.04
C GLU A 45 7.53 7.02 5.70
N ILE A 46 7.08 6.36 4.64
CA ILE A 46 7.11 6.84 3.27
C ILE A 46 5.67 7.13 2.86
N LYS A 47 5.42 8.32 2.30
CA LYS A 47 4.10 8.67 1.75
C LYS A 47 3.89 7.98 0.41
N ASN A 48 2.70 7.46 0.18
CA ASN A 48 2.34 6.84 -1.08
C ASN A 48 2.36 7.91 -2.18
N PRO A 49 3.25 7.83 -3.20
CA PRO A 49 3.28 8.81 -4.28
C PRO A 49 2.05 8.72 -5.19
N HIS A 50 1.30 7.62 -5.15
CA HIS A 50 0.13 7.37 -5.99
C HIS A 50 -1.17 7.94 -5.42
N THR A 51 -1.21 8.23 -4.11
CA THR A 51 -2.32 8.97 -3.49
C THR A 51 -2.12 10.48 -3.66
N GLU A 52 -2.00 10.96 -4.89
CA GLU A 52 -2.29 12.36 -5.16
C GLU A 52 -3.81 12.55 -5.08
N ALA A 53 -4.21 13.55 -4.30
CA ALA A 53 -5.58 13.87 -3.93
C ALA A 53 -6.55 13.70 -5.10
N LYS A 54 -7.58 12.85 -4.94
CA LYS A 54 -8.83 13.05 -5.67
C LYS A 54 -9.34 14.44 -5.29
N GLN A 55 -9.14 15.40 -6.20
CA GLN A 55 -9.85 16.69 -6.20
C GLN A 55 -11.35 16.44 -6.36
#